data_AF-A0A534UQF4-F1
#
_entry.id   AF-A0A534UQF4-F1
#
_cell.length_a   1.000
_cell.length_b   1.000
_cell.length_c   1.000
_cell.angle_alpha   90.00
_cell.angle_beta   90.00
_cell.angle_gamma   90.00
#
_symmetry.space_group_name_H-M   'P 1'
#
loop_
_entity.id
_entity.type
_entity.pdbx_description
1 polymer ?
#
loop_
_entity_poly.entity_id
_entity_poly.type
_entity_poly.pdbx_seq_one_letter_code
_entity_poly.pdbx_strand_id
1 'polypeptide(L)'
;MRLSAHAAIVAAGLVLGYVEVRATEYPGWGDTGWVFASKRECCNDAIAIASQYSEQSCVTAGGRPSPFEGGGQRGSCSWQLAQAGDGNTMYRCYGEAAVWCD
;
A
#
# COMPACT_ATOMS: atom_id res chain seq x y z
N MET A 1 36.59 1.60 55.76
CA MET A 1 36.42 1.18 54.36
C MET A 1 35.60 2.25 53.65
N ARG A 2 36.24 3.08 52.82
CA ARG A 2 35.56 4.12 52.03
C ARG A 2 35.25 3.51 50.67
N LEU A 3 33.97 3.20 50.41
CA LEU A 3 33.56 2.74 49.09
C LEU A 3 33.80 3.87 48.09
N SER A 4 34.72 3.63 47.16
CA SER A 4 35.05 4.49 46.04
C SER A 4 33.87 4.63 45.08
N ALA A 5 33.32 5.85 44.99
CA ALA A 5 32.17 6.24 44.18
C ALA A 5 32.40 6.21 42.64
N HIS A 6 33.32 5.37 42.15
CA HIS A 6 33.82 5.42 40.77
C HIS A 6 33.35 4.22 39.92
N ALA A 7 32.46 3.38 40.46
CA ALA A 7 31.98 2.17 39.79
C ALA A 7 30.59 2.33 39.14
N ALA A 8 30.18 3.54 38.77
CA ALA A 8 28.80 3.81 38.33
C ALA A 8 28.65 4.31 36.88
N ILE A 9 29.72 4.36 36.07
CA ILE A 9 29.65 5.00 34.74
C ILE A 9 30.17 4.08 33.64
N VAL A 10 29.70 2.84 33.53
CA VAL A 10 29.78 2.09 32.26
C VAL A 10 28.63 1.08 32.16
N ALA A 11 27.38 1.54 32.14
CA ALA A 11 26.22 0.67 31.87
C ALA A 11 25.06 1.40 31.19
N ALA A 12 25.37 2.37 30.31
CA ALA A 12 24.36 3.17 29.61
C ALA A 12 24.54 3.13 28.08
N GLY A 13 24.94 1.98 27.53
CA GLY A 13 25.38 1.89 26.13
C GLY A 13 24.48 1.13 25.16
N LEU A 14 23.56 0.28 25.60
CA LEU A 14 22.91 -0.69 24.70
C LEU A 14 21.45 -0.93 25.06
N VAL A 15 20.62 0.09 24.88
CA VAL A 15 19.21 -0.11 24.53
C VAL A 15 19.05 0.40 23.10
N LEU A 16 19.62 -0.35 22.15
CA LEU A 16 19.23 -0.23 20.75
C LEU A 16 17.77 -0.71 20.72
N GLY A 17 16.86 0.26 20.71
CA GLY A 17 15.44 0.01 20.60
C GLY A 17 15.19 -0.83 19.35
N TYR A 18 14.71 -2.06 19.57
CA TYR A 18 14.09 -2.83 18.52
C TYR A 18 12.85 -2.06 18.10
N VAL A 19 12.94 -1.29 17.02
CA VAL A 19 11.76 -0.80 16.32
C VAL A 19 11.20 -2.04 15.63
N GLU A 20 10.26 -2.73 16.28
CA GLU A 20 9.46 -3.72 15.59
C GLU A 20 8.61 -2.95 14.57
N VAL A 21 9.11 -2.88 13.34
CA VAL A 21 8.30 -2.52 12.20
C VAL A 21 7.21 -3.59 12.11
N ARG A 22 6.05 -3.28 12.68
CA ARG A 22 4.84 -4.03 12.44
C ARG A 22 4.42 -3.69 11.01
N ALA A 23 4.54 -4.66 10.11
CA ALA A 23 4.03 -4.53 8.76
C ALA A 23 2.59 -3.98 8.83
N THR A 24 2.41 -2.75 8.35
CA THR A 24 1.12 -2.05 8.38
C THR A 24 0.51 -2.12 6.99
N GLU A 25 -0.78 -2.41 6.92
CA GLU A 25 -1.52 -2.43 5.66
C GLU A 25 -1.97 -1.01 5.30
N TYR A 26 -1.61 -0.55 4.10
CA TYR A 26 -2.03 0.76 3.59
C TYR A 26 -3.09 0.54 2.50
N PRO A 27 -4.33 1.02 2.66
CA PRO A 27 -5.34 0.90 1.62
C PRO A 27 -5.07 1.90 0.49
N GLY A 28 -5.44 1.53 -0.73
CA GLY A 28 -5.45 2.39 -1.90
C GLY A 28 -6.69 2.15 -2.76
N TRP A 29 -7.12 3.20 -3.46
CA TRP A 29 -8.33 3.20 -4.29
C TRP A 29 -8.02 3.70 -5.70
N GLY A 30 -8.46 2.98 -6.71
CA GLY A 30 -8.30 3.38 -8.10
C GLY A 30 -9.64 3.72 -8.72
N ASP A 31 -9.68 4.78 -9.53
CA ASP A 31 -10.81 5.10 -10.41
C ASP A 31 -10.26 5.35 -11.80
N THR A 32 -10.80 4.63 -12.77
CA THR A 32 -10.37 4.68 -14.17
C THR A 32 -11.07 5.75 -15.00
N GLY A 33 -12.20 6.29 -14.51
CA GLY A 33 -13.10 7.09 -15.34
C GLY A 33 -13.75 6.29 -16.48
N TRP A 34 -14.46 6.97 -17.38
CA TRP A 34 -15.20 6.36 -18.49
C TRP A 34 -14.35 6.26 -19.76
N VAL A 35 -13.27 5.49 -19.72
CA VAL A 35 -12.29 5.43 -20.83
C VAL A 35 -12.08 4.03 -21.41
N PHE A 36 -12.65 2.99 -20.79
CA PHE A 36 -12.41 1.61 -21.21
C PHE A 36 -13.60 1.02 -21.97
N ALA A 37 -13.33 0.40 -23.12
CA ALA A 37 -14.30 -0.43 -23.84
C ALA A 37 -14.30 -1.91 -23.37
N SER A 38 -13.32 -2.28 -22.55
CA SER A 38 -13.11 -3.64 -22.05
C SER A 38 -13.20 -3.66 -20.53
N LYS A 39 -14.18 -4.38 -19.98
CA LYS A 39 -14.33 -4.57 -18.52
C LYS A 39 -13.07 -5.15 -17.87
N ARG A 40 -12.41 -6.10 -18.56
CA ARG A 40 -11.21 -6.77 -18.04
C ARG A 40 -10.05 -5.78 -17.88
N GLU A 41 -9.78 -4.99 -18.91
CA GLU A 41 -8.71 -3.97 -18.87
C GLU A 41 -9.03 -2.89 -17.85
N CYS A 42 -10.28 -2.42 -17.84
CA CYS A 42 -10.78 -1.48 -16.86
C CYS A 42 -10.53 -1.94 -15.41
N CYS A 43 -10.83 -3.20 -15.08
CA CYS A 43 -10.56 -3.73 -13.74
C CYS A 43 -9.07 -3.89 -13.42
N ASN A 44 -8.27 -4.34 -14.41
CA ASN A 44 -6.83 -4.47 -14.21
C ASN A 44 -6.20 -3.12 -13.91
N ASP A 45 -6.58 -2.07 -14.65
CA ASP A 45 -6.03 -0.73 -14.47
C ASP A 45 -6.54 -0.09 -13.18
N ALA A 46 -7.82 -0.29 -12.82
CA ALA A 46 -8.35 0.20 -11.55
C ALA A 46 -7.59 -0.40 -10.34
N ILE A 47 -7.31 -1.71 -10.38
CA ILE A 47 -6.50 -2.38 -9.35
C ILE A 47 -5.05 -1.87 -9.38
N ALA A 48 -4.46 -1.67 -10.56
CA ALA A 48 -3.10 -1.15 -10.68
C ALA A 48 -2.95 0.25 -10.08
N ILE A 49 -3.93 1.15 -10.31
CA ILE A 49 -3.96 2.48 -9.71
C ILE A 49 -4.10 2.35 -8.18
N ALA A 50 -5.02 1.50 -7.71
CA ALA A 50 -5.23 1.28 -6.28
C ALA A 50 -3.94 0.81 -5.58
N SER A 51 -3.22 -0.15 -6.18
CA SER A 51 -1.94 -0.64 -5.67
C SER A 51 -0.88 0.47 -5.65
N GLN A 52 -0.76 1.27 -6.71
CA GLN A 52 0.20 2.39 -6.75
C GLN A 52 -0.04 3.42 -5.65
N TYR A 53 -1.31 3.77 -5.38
CA TYR A 53 -1.62 4.72 -4.30
C TYR A 53 -1.41 4.12 -2.91
N SER A 54 -1.68 2.83 -2.76
CA SER A 54 -1.38 2.08 -1.54
C SER A 54 0.13 2.08 -1.26
N GLU A 55 0.96 1.76 -2.25
CA GLU A 55 2.44 1.84 -2.18
C GLU A 55 2.93 3.25 -1.89
N GLN A 56 2.39 4.25 -2.57
CA GLN A 56 2.75 5.65 -2.35
C GLN A 56 2.41 6.10 -0.93
N SER A 57 1.29 5.63 -0.36
CA SER A 57 0.90 5.94 1.01
C SER A 57 1.89 5.35 2.02
N CYS A 58 2.34 4.10 1.79
CA CYS A 58 3.40 3.48 2.58
C CYS A 58 4.72 4.28 2.52
N VAL A 59 5.17 4.65 1.32
CA VAL A 59 6.40 5.46 1.13
C VAL A 59 6.27 6.83 1.81
N THR A 60 5.10 7.46 1.70
CA THR A 60 4.83 8.77 2.32
C THR A 60 4.85 8.68 3.85
N ALA A 61 4.45 7.55 4.42
CA ALA A 61 4.54 7.28 5.86
C ALA A 61 5.97 6.94 6.33
N GLY A 62 6.94 6.87 5.41
CA GLY A 62 8.35 6.60 5.71
C GLY A 62 8.70 5.11 5.76
N GLY A 63 7.78 4.23 5.33
CA GLY A 63 8.02 2.80 5.26
C GLY A 63 8.44 2.33 3.86
N ARG A 64 8.71 1.03 3.74
CA ARG A 64 9.09 0.37 2.49
C ARG A 64 7.97 -0.57 2.04
N PRO A 65 7.40 -0.38 0.84
CA PRO A 65 6.41 -1.32 0.32
C PRO A 65 7.03 -2.71 0.17
N SER A 66 6.37 -3.71 0.75
CA SER A 66 6.81 -5.08 0.64
C SER A 66 6.50 -5.59 -0.79
N PRO A 67 7.48 -6.18 -1.51
CA PRO A 67 7.24 -6.71 -2.83
C PRO A 67 6.19 -7.84 -2.75
N PHE A 68 5.34 -7.91 -3.77
CA PHE A 68 4.32 -8.95 -3.85
C PHE A 68 4.93 -10.32 -4.12
N GLU A 69 5.40 -11.00 -3.08
CA GLU A 69 5.81 -12.40 -3.16
C GLU A 69 4.59 -13.31 -3.05
N GLY A 70 3.95 -13.65 -4.18
CA GLY A 70 2.90 -14.68 -4.17
C GLY A 70 1.80 -14.61 -5.23
N GLY A 71 1.83 -13.67 -6.19
CA GLY A 71 0.96 -13.71 -7.38
C GLY A 71 -0.55 -13.56 -7.15
N GLY A 72 -1.02 -13.48 -5.91
CA GLY A 72 -2.43 -13.23 -5.60
C GLY A 72 -2.76 -11.74 -5.74
N GLN A 73 -3.61 -11.40 -6.71
CA GLN A 73 -4.21 -10.06 -6.80
C GLN A 73 -4.95 -9.74 -5.49
N ARG A 74 -4.35 -8.90 -4.63
CA ARG A 74 -5.03 -8.30 -3.46
C ARG A 74 -5.85 -7.06 -3.85
N GLY A 75 -6.49 -7.15 -5.00
CA GLY A 75 -7.28 -6.07 -5.57
C GLY A 75 -8.73 -6.52 -5.72
N SER A 76 -9.68 -5.76 -5.18
CA SER A 76 -11.08 -5.88 -5.57
C SER A 76 -11.34 -4.91 -6.73
N CYS A 77 -12.23 -5.28 -7.65
CA CYS A 77 -12.72 -4.38 -8.68
C CYS A 77 -14.25 -4.38 -8.70
N SER A 78 -14.83 -3.19 -8.62
CA SER A 78 -16.22 -2.95 -9.01
C SER A 78 -16.26 -2.12 -10.29
N TRP A 79 -17.37 -2.18 -11.02
CA TRP A 79 -17.47 -1.54 -12.32
C TRP A 79 -18.88 -1.02 -12.56
N GLN A 80 -18.94 0.06 -13.34
CA GLN A 80 -20.14 0.65 -13.88
C GLN A 80 -20.08 0.58 -15.41
N LEU A 81 -21.25 0.48 -16.04
CA LEU A 81 -21.40 0.50 -17.49
C LEU A 81 -22.21 1.73 -17.90
N ALA A 82 -21.82 2.34 -19.01
CA ALA A 82 -22.55 3.41 -19.67
C ALA A 82 -22.45 3.24 -21.17
N GLN A 83 -23.32 3.94 -21.90
CA GLN A 83 -23.23 4.05 -23.34
C GLN A 83 -22.72 5.44 -23.69
N ALA A 84 -21.64 5.51 -24.47
CA ALA A 84 -21.10 6.76 -24.99
C ALA A 84 -22.06 7.38 -26.01
N GLY A 85 -21.86 8.68 -26.31
CA GLY A 85 -22.71 9.43 -27.25
C GLY A 85 -22.71 8.89 -28.68
N ASP A 86 -21.75 8.05 -29.03
CA ASP A 86 -21.63 7.34 -30.31
C ASP A 86 -22.25 5.93 -30.30
N GLY A 87 -22.86 5.51 -29.18
CA GLY A 87 -23.47 4.20 -29.01
C GLY A 87 -22.50 3.11 -28.52
N ASN A 88 -21.22 3.41 -28.31
CA ASN A 88 -20.25 2.43 -27.81
C ASN A 88 -20.43 2.17 -26.31
N THR A 89 -20.21 0.92 -25.87
CA THR A 89 -20.20 0.57 -24.45
C THR A 89 -18.91 1.06 -23.80
N MET A 90 -19.05 1.78 -22.69
CA MET A 90 -17.94 2.27 -21.87
C MET A 90 -18.06 1.73 -20.45
N TYR A 91 -16.92 1.40 -19.87
CA TYR A 91 -16.76 0.95 -18.50
C TYR A 91 -16.00 1.99 -17.69
N ARG A 92 -16.46 2.20 -16.45
CA ARG A 92 -15.70 2.85 -15.39
C ARG A 92 -15.55 1.87 -14.25
N CYS A 93 -14.32 1.65 -13.81
CA CYS A 93 -13.98 0.69 -12.77
C CYS A 93 -13.36 1.39 -11.57
N TYR A 94 -13.74 0.88 -10.41
CA TYR A 94 -13.21 1.25 -9.12
C TYR A 94 -12.43 0.07 -8.55
N GLY A 95 -11.17 0.28 -8.25
CA GLY A 95 -10.28 -0.72 -7.67
C GLY A 95 -10.02 -0.40 -6.21
N GLU A 96 -9.86 -1.43 -5.39
CA GLU A 96 -9.34 -1.31 -4.03
C GLU A 96 -8.20 -2.30 -3.88
N ALA A 97 -7.08 -1.86 -3.34
CA ALA A 97 -5.94 -2.74 -3.08
C ALA A 97 -5.22 -2.30 -1.81
N ALA A 98 -4.44 -3.21 -1.23
CA ALA A 98 -3.67 -2.91 -0.04
C ALA A 98 -2.31 -3.60 -0.05
N VAL A 99 -1.27 -2.82 0.24
CA VAL A 99 0.11 -3.28 0.34
C VAL A 99 0.55 -3.28 1.79
N TRP A 100 1.39 -4.26 2.12
CA TRP A 100 2.09 -4.30 3.39
C TRP A 100 3.29 -3.36 3.33
N CYS A 101 3.51 -2.66 4.42
CA CYS A 101 4.56 -1.67 4.55
C CYS A 101 5.47 -2.02 5.72
N ASP A 102 6.74 -2.24 5.41
CA ASP A 102 7.82 -2.47 6.37
C ASP A 102 8.57 -1.16 6.71
#